data_AF-A0A6L3A1T2-F1
#
_entry.id   AF-A0A6L3A1T2-F1
#
_cell.length_a   1.000
_cell.length_b   1.000
_cell.length_c   1.000
_cell.angle_alpha   90.00
_cell.angle_beta   90.00
_cell.angle_gamma   90.00
#
_symmetry.space_group_name_H-M   'P 1'
#
loop_
_entity.id
_entity.type
_entity.pdbx_description
1 polymer ?
#
loop_
_entity_poly.entity_id
_entity_poly.type
_entity_poly.pdbx_seq_one_letter_code
_entity_poly.pdbx_strand_id
1 'polypeptide(L)'
;MTDNLHYEAAFEDALRRRQRPFLRVDEQRRAEFSGSRVKSFDFVVHQPDGGGWLVDVKGRKFPYDLPSGRHFWENWVTDDDVSGLTAWEGEFGPQFPAMFVFAYWLTLPGLESLLPGTHRFRDRTYAFLALPAALYRTQARRRSDRWGTVFLPASVFRSEARPVFPATDALPAAG
;
A
#
# COMPACT_ATOMS: atom_id res chain seq x y z
N MET A 1 4.18 18.53 -2.64
CA MET A 1 3.03 17.60 -2.63
C MET A 1 3.15 16.75 -3.90
N THR A 2 4.17 15.89 -3.99
CA THR A 2 4.54 15.20 -5.25
C THR A 2 5.51 14.03 -5.05
N ASP A 3 5.50 13.39 -3.86
CA ASP A 3 6.31 12.18 -3.64
C ASP A 3 5.45 10.90 -3.72
N ASN A 4 4.17 10.91 -3.32
CA ASN A 4 3.33 9.70 -3.38
C ASN A 4 2.94 9.30 -4.83
N LEU A 5 2.80 10.28 -5.73
CA LEU A 5 2.30 10.05 -7.08
C LEU A 5 3.12 9.02 -7.87
N HIS A 6 4.44 8.97 -7.64
CA HIS A 6 5.28 7.99 -8.34
C HIS A 6 5.12 6.57 -7.79
N TYR A 7 4.72 6.40 -6.53
CA TYR A 7 4.46 5.09 -5.93
C TYR A 7 3.13 4.54 -6.40
N GLU A 8 2.07 5.36 -6.42
CA GLU A 8 0.79 5.01 -7.02
C GLU A 8 0.95 4.67 -8.49
N ALA A 9 1.68 5.48 -9.26
CA ALA A 9 1.93 5.21 -10.68
C ALA A 9 2.73 3.91 -10.90
N ALA A 10 3.71 3.61 -10.02
CA ALA A 10 4.44 2.35 -10.07
C ALA A 10 3.54 1.15 -9.75
N PHE A 11 2.64 1.29 -8.77
CA PHE A 11 1.68 0.26 -8.41
C PHE A 11 0.66 0.02 -9.54
N GLU A 12 0.15 1.08 -10.14
CA GLU A 12 -0.75 1.04 -11.30
C GLU A 12 -0.09 0.31 -12.49
N ASP A 13 1.16 0.65 -12.81
CA ASP A 13 1.91 -0.04 -13.88
C ASP A 13 2.11 -1.52 -13.56
N ALA A 14 2.40 -1.86 -12.28
CA ALA A 14 2.56 -3.25 -11.85
C ALA A 14 1.25 -4.05 -11.97
N LEU A 15 0.11 -3.46 -11.60
CA LEU A 15 -1.22 -4.05 -11.77
C LEU A 15 -1.52 -4.30 -13.26
N ARG A 16 -1.27 -3.30 -14.13
CA ARG A 16 -1.46 -3.42 -15.58
C ARG A 16 -0.60 -4.52 -16.19
N ARG A 17 0.70 -4.55 -15.86
CA ARG A 17 1.67 -5.53 -16.37
C ARG A 17 1.32 -6.96 -16.00
N ARG A 18 0.70 -7.15 -14.83
CA ARG A 18 0.26 -8.47 -14.34
C ARG A 18 -1.21 -8.75 -14.64
N GLN A 19 -1.85 -7.93 -15.48
CA GLN A 19 -3.25 -8.06 -15.89
C GLN A 19 -4.22 -8.20 -14.71
N ARG A 20 -3.89 -7.56 -13.57
CA ARG A 20 -4.76 -7.50 -12.39
C ARG A 20 -5.81 -6.42 -12.64
N PRO A 21 -7.12 -6.75 -12.71
CA PRO A 21 -8.13 -5.73 -12.97
C PRO A 21 -8.24 -4.76 -11.80
N PHE A 22 -8.34 -3.47 -12.10
CA PHE A 22 -8.45 -2.43 -11.08
C PHE A 22 -9.23 -1.22 -11.61
N LEU A 23 -9.71 -0.40 -10.68
CA LEU A 23 -10.27 0.92 -10.91
C LEU A 23 -9.47 1.92 -10.07
N ARG A 24 -9.00 3.01 -10.70
CA ARG A 24 -8.41 4.14 -9.97
C ARG A 24 -9.54 5.04 -9.47
N VAL A 25 -9.46 5.46 -8.21
CA VAL A 25 -10.45 6.35 -7.60
C VAL A 25 -9.91 7.78 -7.64
N ASP A 26 -10.77 8.72 -8.02
CA ASP A 26 -10.40 10.14 -8.15
C ASP A 26 -10.34 10.82 -6.78
N GLU A 27 -9.12 11.08 -6.30
CA GLU A 27 -8.83 11.77 -5.03
C GLU A 27 -9.42 13.19 -4.92
N GLN A 28 -9.76 13.85 -6.04
CA GLN A 28 -10.36 15.19 -6.00
C GLN A 28 -11.80 15.18 -5.48
N ARG A 29 -12.41 14.00 -5.35
CA ARG A 29 -13.76 13.82 -4.83
C ARG A 29 -13.70 13.21 -3.44
N ARG A 30 -13.66 14.07 -2.40
CA ARG A 30 -14.07 13.62 -1.07
C ARG A 30 -15.54 13.24 -1.13
N ALA A 31 -15.88 12.04 -0.69
CA ALA A 31 -17.27 11.66 -0.52
C ALA A 31 -17.83 12.32 0.75
N GLU A 32 -19.04 12.86 0.65
CA GLU A 32 -19.83 13.21 1.81
C GLU A 32 -20.49 11.92 2.31
N PHE A 33 -20.08 11.47 3.48
CA PHE A 33 -20.58 10.25 4.09
C PHE A 33 -21.14 10.59 5.48
N SER A 34 -22.42 10.26 5.72
CA SER A 34 -23.12 10.52 6.99
C SER A 34 -22.92 11.94 7.56
N GLY A 35 -22.83 12.94 6.68
CA GLY A 35 -22.59 14.35 7.05
C GLY A 35 -21.13 14.72 7.35
N SER A 36 -20.21 13.77 7.20
CA SER A 36 -18.76 13.93 7.40
C SER A 36 -17.98 13.74 6.10
N ARG A 37 -16.90 14.50 5.90
CA ARG A 37 -16.02 14.35 4.73
C ARG A 37 -15.01 13.24 5.01
N VAL A 38 -15.17 12.11 4.34
CA VAL A 38 -14.24 10.98 4.46
C VAL A 38 -13.12 11.09 3.43
N LYS A 39 -11.90 10.70 3.82
CA LYS A 39 -10.76 10.64 2.90
C LYS A 39 -11.01 9.57 1.82
N SER A 40 -10.68 9.87 0.57
CA SER A 40 -10.73 8.87 -0.51
C SER A 40 -9.55 7.90 -0.41
N PHE A 41 -9.70 6.71 -1.00
CA PHE A 41 -8.65 5.75 -1.24
C PHE A 41 -8.24 5.77 -2.72
N ASP A 42 -7.19 5.03 -3.10
CA ASP A 42 -6.54 5.18 -4.41
C ASP A 42 -7.06 4.22 -5.47
N PHE A 43 -7.30 2.94 -5.09
CA PHE A 43 -7.70 1.90 -6.03
C PHE A 43 -8.74 0.94 -5.47
N VAL A 44 -9.61 0.45 -6.34
CA VAL A 44 -10.29 -0.86 -6.15
C VAL A 44 -9.52 -1.89 -6.97
N VAL A 45 -8.97 -2.92 -6.34
CA VAL A 45 -8.24 -4.00 -7.04
C VAL A 45 -9.06 -5.28 -6.99
N HIS A 46 -9.52 -5.77 -8.14
CA HIS A 46 -10.37 -6.97 -8.18
C HIS A 46 -9.55 -8.25 -7.98
N GLN A 47 -10.15 -9.22 -7.30
CA GLN A 47 -9.60 -10.57 -7.13
C GLN A 47 -10.23 -11.54 -8.14
N PRO A 48 -9.50 -12.59 -8.59
CA PRO A 48 -10.00 -13.54 -9.59
C PRO A 48 -11.25 -14.33 -9.15
N ASP A 49 -11.42 -14.55 -7.86
CA ASP A 49 -12.50 -15.31 -7.22
C ASP A 49 -13.75 -14.46 -6.90
N GLY A 50 -13.74 -13.17 -7.27
CA GLY A 50 -14.80 -12.20 -6.99
C GLY A 50 -14.44 -11.23 -5.87
N GLY A 51 -15.18 -10.13 -5.78
CA GLY A 51 -14.87 -9.04 -4.84
C GLY A 51 -13.61 -8.25 -5.24
N GLY A 52 -12.86 -7.76 -4.24
CA GLY A 52 -11.67 -6.97 -4.47
C GLY A 52 -11.03 -6.45 -3.19
N TRP A 53 -10.07 -5.53 -3.33
CA TRP A 53 -9.48 -4.78 -2.22
C TRP A 53 -9.74 -3.29 -2.41
N LEU A 54 -10.09 -2.59 -1.35
CA LEU A 54 -10.03 -1.13 -1.31
C LEU A 54 -8.63 -0.75 -0.87
N VAL A 55 -7.86 -0.12 -1.75
CA VAL A 55 -6.43 0.07 -1.57
C VAL A 55 -6.10 1.54 -1.41
N ASP A 56 -5.33 1.83 -0.35
CA ASP A 56 -4.61 3.09 -0.14
C ASP A 56 -3.11 2.81 -0.15
N VAL A 57 -2.39 3.47 -1.05
CA VAL A 57 -0.97 3.25 -1.36
C VAL A 57 -0.09 4.16 -0.50
N LYS A 58 0.83 3.53 0.22
CA LYS A 58 1.80 4.19 1.10
C LYS A 58 3.20 4.05 0.52
N GLY A 59 3.67 5.12 -0.11
CA GLY A 59 5.02 5.19 -0.68
C GLY A 59 6.12 5.34 0.36
N ARG A 60 7.11 4.44 0.36
CA ARG A 60 8.24 4.47 1.32
C ARG A 60 9.55 4.15 0.61
N LYS A 61 10.64 4.80 0.99
CA LYS A 61 11.99 4.32 0.61
C LYS A 61 12.35 3.12 1.48
N PHE A 62 13.11 2.18 0.90
CA PHE A 62 13.58 0.99 1.59
C PHE A 62 15.05 0.72 1.22
N PRO A 63 15.99 0.92 2.17
CA PRO A 63 15.80 1.60 3.45
C PRO A 63 15.47 3.09 3.30
N TYR A 64 14.97 3.69 4.38
CA TYR A 64 14.95 5.13 4.56
C TYR A 64 16.25 5.56 5.26
N ASP A 65 17.06 6.39 4.58
CA ASP A 65 18.33 6.87 5.13
C ASP A 65 18.09 8.11 6.02
N LEU A 66 18.54 8.02 7.27
CA LEU A 66 18.62 9.13 8.22
C LEU A 66 20.07 9.33 8.66
N PRO A 67 20.44 10.52 9.19
CA PRO A 67 21.76 10.72 9.79
C PRO A 67 22.09 9.73 10.91
N SER A 68 21.07 9.20 11.60
CA SER A 68 21.20 8.18 12.65
C SER A 68 21.35 6.74 12.13
N GLY A 69 21.27 6.53 10.81
CA GLY A 69 21.39 5.23 10.18
C GLY A 69 20.22 4.89 9.25
N ARG A 70 20.22 3.65 8.77
CA ARG A 70 19.20 3.10 7.86
C ARG A 70 18.03 2.52 8.63
N HIS A 71 16.83 2.89 8.23
CA HIS A 71 15.58 2.38 8.79
C HIS A 71 14.85 1.55 7.74
N PHE A 72 14.51 0.33 8.11
CA PHE A 72 13.78 -0.61 7.25
C PHE A 72 12.35 -0.76 7.77
N TRP A 73 11.44 -1.12 6.87
CA TRP A 73 10.04 -1.44 7.22
C TRP A 73 9.25 -0.26 7.80
N GLU A 74 9.57 0.96 7.39
CA GLU A 74 8.75 2.14 7.71
C GLU A 74 7.32 1.92 7.23
N ASN A 75 6.39 1.70 8.16
CA ASN A 75 5.04 1.26 7.86
C ASN A 75 3.95 2.15 8.47
N TRP A 76 4.29 3.39 8.82
CA TRP A 76 3.34 4.27 9.47
C TRP A 76 2.27 4.76 8.49
N VAL A 77 1.08 5.07 9.01
CA VAL A 77 -0.06 5.71 8.30
C VAL A 77 -0.64 6.78 9.23
N THR A 78 -1.61 7.58 8.77
CA THR A 78 -2.35 8.48 9.66
C THR A 78 -3.56 7.79 10.30
N ASP A 79 -4.04 8.31 11.44
CA ASP A 79 -5.31 7.92 12.05
C ASP A 79 -6.48 8.14 11.08
N ASP A 80 -6.41 9.21 10.26
CA ASP A 80 -7.36 9.51 9.20
C ASP A 80 -7.35 8.46 8.07
N ASP A 81 -6.17 7.91 7.72
CA ASP A 81 -6.06 6.82 6.74
C ASP A 81 -6.80 5.58 7.24
N VAL A 82 -6.57 5.19 8.50
CA VAL A 82 -7.18 3.99 9.10
C VAL A 82 -8.69 4.16 9.21
N SER A 83 -9.15 5.28 9.78
CA SER A 83 -10.58 5.54 9.98
C SER A 83 -11.31 5.70 8.63
N GLY A 84 -10.74 6.44 7.69
CA GLY A 84 -11.35 6.66 6.39
C GLY A 84 -11.48 5.38 5.57
N LEU A 85 -10.42 4.57 5.49
CA LEU A 85 -10.46 3.32 4.74
C LEU A 85 -11.39 2.28 5.40
N THR A 86 -11.44 2.25 6.73
CA THR A 86 -12.39 1.39 7.49
C THR A 86 -13.85 1.77 7.23
N ALA A 87 -14.15 3.08 7.14
CA ALA A 87 -15.50 3.53 6.82
C ALA A 87 -15.93 3.04 5.42
N TRP A 88 -15.03 3.12 4.44
CA TRP A 88 -15.29 2.61 3.09
C TRP A 88 -15.49 1.09 3.03
N GLU A 89 -14.72 0.31 3.80
CA GLU A 89 -14.94 -1.14 3.93
C GLU A 89 -16.35 -1.46 4.46
N GLY A 90 -16.85 -0.68 5.42
CA GLY A 90 -18.21 -0.83 5.93
C GLY A 90 -19.29 -0.64 4.86
N GLU A 91 -19.09 0.33 3.95
CA GLU A 91 -20.04 0.65 2.87
C GLU A 91 -19.97 -0.34 1.71
N PHE A 92 -18.77 -0.75 1.30
CA PHE A 92 -18.62 -1.74 0.23
C PHE A 92 -18.94 -3.16 0.69
N GLY A 93 -18.81 -3.43 1.99
CA GLY A 93 -19.03 -4.73 2.59
C GLY A 93 -17.82 -5.67 2.53
N PRO A 94 -17.93 -6.84 3.17
CA PRO A 94 -16.80 -7.73 3.47
C PRO A 94 -16.13 -8.36 2.22
N GLN A 95 -16.78 -8.31 1.06
CA GLN A 95 -16.17 -8.73 -0.21
C GLN A 95 -15.09 -7.76 -0.73
N PHE A 96 -14.97 -6.57 -0.13
CA PHE A 96 -13.97 -5.56 -0.46
C PHE A 96 -13.22 -5.11 0.80
N PRO A 97 -12.37 -5.97 1.40
CA PRO A 97 -11.60 -5.57 2.56
C PRO A 97 -10.71 -4.37 2.29
N ALA A 98 -10.58 -3.51 3.31
CA ALA A 98 -9.68 -2.37 3.31
C ALA A 98 -8.22 -2.81 3.48
N MET A 99 -7.37 -2.44 2.53
CA MET A 99 -5.97 -2.84 2.48
C MET A 99 -5.06 -1.62 2.37
N PHE A 100 -4.02 -1.57 3.20
CA PHE A 100 -2.87 -0.72 2.91
C PHE A 100 -1.91 -1.47 1.99
N VAL A 101 -1.46 -0.81 0.92
CA VAL A 101 -0.38 -1.30 0.08
C VAL A 101 0.84 -0.41 0.30
N PHE A 102 1.87 -0.96 0.95
CA PHE A 102 3.16 -0.30 1.06
C PHE A 102 3.97 -0.53 -0.20
N ALA A 103 4.19 0.55 -0.95
CA ALA A 103 5.06 0.59 -2.11
C ALA A 103 6.47 1.01 -1.68
N TYR A 104 7.34 0.03 -1.53
CA TYR A 104 8.72 0.24 -1.11
C TYR A 104 9.62 0.47 -2.33
N TRP A 105 10.15 1.69 -2.50
CA TRP A 105 11.22 1.97 -3.44
C TRP A 105 12.53 1.43 -2.88
N LEU A 106 13.10 0.42 -3.54
CA LEU A 106 14.36 -0.21 -3.17
C LEU A 106 15.52 0.70 -3.62
N THR A 107 16.26 1.24 -2.65
CA THR A 107 17.30 2.26 -2.89
C THR A 107 18.71 1.70 -2.94
N LEU A 108 18.91 0.44 -2.55
CA LEU A 108 20.20 -0.24 -2.57
C LEU A 108 20.17 -1.48 -3.47
N PRO A 109 21.27 -1.78 -4.19
CA PRO A 109 21.39 -3.01 -4.96
C PRO A 109 21.23 -4.26 -4.08
N GLY A 110 20.56 -5.29 -4.62
CA GLY A 110 20.44 -6.61 -3.97
C GLY A 110 19.26 -6.73 -3.01
N LEU A 111 18.53 -5.64 -2.73
CA LEU A 111 17.30 -5.73 -1.93
C LEU A 111 16.19 -6.47 -2.68
N GLU A 112 16.28 -6.56 -4.01
CA GLU A 112 15.33 -7.30 -4.84
C GLU A 112 15.29 -8.79 -4.50
N SER A 113 16.38 -9.37 -4.02
CA SER A 113 16.40 -10.79 -3.63
C SER A 113 15.72 -11.05 -2.28
N LEU A 114 15.42 -9.99 -1.51
CA LEU A 114 14.80 -10.10 -0.18
C LEU A 114 13.28 -10.00 -0.22
N LEU A 115 12.73 -9.46 -1.31
CA LEU A 115 11.31 -9.18 -1.47
C LEU A 115 10.81 -9.80 -2.77
N PRO A 116 9.83 -10.73 -2.71
CA PRO A 116 9.28 -11.31 -3.93
C PRO A 116 8.45 -10.28 -4.69
N GLY A 117 8.29 -10.52 -6.00
CA GLY A 117 7.38 -9.76 -6.85
C GLY A 117 7.82 -8.32 -7.07
N THR A 118 9.13 -8.05 -7.05
CA THR A 118 9.64 -6.72 -7.39
C THR A 118 9.21 -6.29 -8.78
N HIS A 119 9.14 -4.98 -8.97
CA HIS A 119 8.65 -4.35 -10.18
C HIS A 119 9.52 -3.15 -10.53
N ARG A 120 10.07 -3.14 -11.74
CA ARG A 120 10.80 -1.99 -12.25
C ARG A 120 9.84 -1.05 -12.95
N PHE A 121 9.81 0.19 -12.50
CA PHE A 121 9.04 1.26 -13.12
C PHE A 121 9.92 2.49 -13.28
N ARG A 122 10.08 2.94 -14.53
CA ARG A 122 11.06 3.97 -14.90
C ARG A 122 12.47 3.55 -14.47
N ASP A 123 13.17 4.41 -13.74
CA ASP A 123 14.54 4.25 -13.23
C ASP A 123 14.60 3.62 -11.83
N ARG A 124 13.50 3.07 -11.31
CA ARG A 124 13.37 2.62 -9.92
C ARG A 124 12.80 1.22 -9.82
N THR A 125 13.18 0.51 -8.76
CA THR A 125 12.64 -0.81 -8.41
C THR A 125 11.75 -0.70 -7.18
N TYR A 126 10.59 -1.33 -7.24
CA TYR A 126 9.59 -1.32 -6.17
C TYR A 126 9.29 -2.74 -5.70
N ALA A 127 8.95 -2.87 -4.43
CA ALA A 127 8.25 -4.04 -3.89
C ALA A 127 6.92 -3.58 -3.27
N PHE A 128 5.86 -4.38 -3.45
CA PHE A 128 4.53 -4.04 -2.96
C PHE A 128 4.07 -5.07 -1.94
N LEU A 129 3.80 -4.60 -0.72
CA LEU A 129 3.30 -5.43 0.37
C LEU A 129 1.92 -4.94 0.81
N ALA A 130 0.95 -5.84 0.88
CA ALA A 130 -0.40 -5.55 1.35
C ALA A 130 -0.64 -6.13 2.74
N LEU A 131 -1.47 -5.43 3.51
CA LEU A 131 -2.04 -5.94 4.75
C LEU A 131 -3.38 -5.23 5.08
N PRO A 132 -4.29 -5.88 5.81
CA PRO A 132 -5.58 -5.29 6.18
C PRO A 132 -5.43 -4.05 7.06
N ALA A 133 -6.23 -3.01 6.78
CA ALA A 133 -6.29 -1.80 7.61
C ALA A 133 -6.80 -2.10 9.03
N ALA A 134 -7.62 -3.14 9.20
CA ALA A 134 -8.10 -3.61 10.49
C ALA A 134 -6.97 -4.00 11.47
N LEU A 135 -5.78 -4.39 10.97
CA LEU A 135 -4.62 -4.63 11.82
C LEU A 135 -4.11 -3.36 12.48
N TYR A 136 -4.13 -2.22 11.77
CA TYR A 136 -3.70 -0.95 12.34
C TYR A 136 -4.64 -0.49 13.45
N ARG A 137 -5.95 -0.70 13.30
CA ARG A 137 -6.93 -0.37 14.33
C ARG A 137 -6.69 -1.13 15.64
N THR A 138 -6.22 -2.37 15.55
CA THR A 138 -6.16 -3.28 16.71
C THR A 138 -4.76 -3.42 17.30
N GLN A 139 -3.71 -3.23 16.51
CA GLN A 139 -2.33 -3.54 16.90
C GLN A 139 -1.34 -2.40 16.68
N ALA A 140 -1.75 -1.28 16.07
CA ALA A 140 -0.82 -0.17 15.87
C ALA A 140 -0.51 0.56 17.16
N ARG A 141 0.68 1.18 17.18
CA ARG A 141 1.14 2.07 18.22
C ARG A 141 1.18 3.49 17.68
N ARG A 142 0.98 4.47 18.57
CA ARG A 142 1.18 5.87 18.21
C ARG A 142 2.64 6.10 17.85
N ARG A 143 2.88 6.73 16.70
CA ARG A 143 4.20 7.20 16.26
C ARG A 143 4.41 8.67 16.58
N SER A 144 3.40 9.49 16.29
CA SER A 144 3.44 10.92 16.58
C SER A 144 2.04 11.49 16.74
N ASP A 145 1.77 12.11 17.89
CA ASP A 145 0.50 12.79 18.16
C ASP A 145 0.33 14.03 17.27
N ARG A 146 1.41 14.80 17.06
CA ARG A 146 1.38 16.02 16.25
C ARG A 146 0.90 15.77 14.82
N TRP A 147 1.28 14.64 14.25
CA TRP A 147 0.96 14.27 12.88
C TRP A 147 -0.19 13.25 12.79
N GLY A 148 -0.76 12.84 13.93
CA GLY A 148 -1.77 11.80 14.01
C GLY A 148 -1.33 10.52 13.30
N THR A 149 -0.09 10.07 13.52
CA THR A 149 0.46 8.88 12.83
C THR A 149 0.58 7.69 13.75
N VAL A 150 0.28 6.52 13.19
CA VAL A 150 0.36 5.22 13.84
C VAL A 150 1.18 4.26 13.00
N PHE A 151 1.76 3.23 13.62
CA PHE A 151 2.59 2.24 12.94
C PHE A 151 2.42 0.87 13.58
N LEU A 152 2.65 -0.20 12.81
CA LEU A 152 2.72 -1.55 13.37
C LEU A 152 4.16 -1.85 13.82
N PRO A 153 4.34 -2.51 14.98
CA PRO A 153 5.65 -3.07 15.33
C PRO A 153 6.20 -3.93 14.19
N ALA A 154 7.51 -3.84 13.92
CA ALA A 154 8.11 -4.51 12.77
C ALA A 154 7.89 -6.03 12.75
N SER A 155 7.81 -6.67 13.92
CA SER A 155 7.49 -8.11 14.03
C SER A 155 6.09 -8.41 13.49
N VAL A 156 5.08 -7.64 13.89
CA VAL A 156 3.69 -7.76 13.42
C VAL A 156 3.62 -7.46 11.93
N PHE A 157 4.22 -6.35 11.49
CA PHE A 157 4.20 -6.00 10.06
C PHE A 157 4.80 -7.12 9.20
N ARG A 158 5.93 -7.69 9.61
CA ARG A 158 6.59 -8.77 8.86
C ARG A 158 5.82 -10.09 8.91
N SER A 159 5.09 -10.38 9.98
CA SER A 159 4.27 -11.61 10.06
C SER A 159 2.98 -11.51 9.25
N GLU A 160 2.42 -10.32 9.13
CA GLU A 160 1.10 -10.11 8.51
C GLU A 160 1.17 -9.63 7.06
N ALA A 161 2.17 -8.82 6.71
CA ALA A 161 2.29 -8.30 5.35
C ALA A 161 2.49 -9.43 4.33
N ARG A 162 1.78 -9.35 3.22
CA ARG A 162 1.87 -10.31 2.12
C ARG A 162 2.30 -9.58 0.84
N PRO A 163 3.17 -10.18 0.01
CA PRO A 163 3.46 -9.66 -1.32
C PRO A 163 2.17 -9.51 -2.12
N VAL A 164 1.97 -8.36 -2.77
CA VAL A 164 0.83 -8.18 -3.69
C VAL A 164 0.97 -9.05 -4.92
N PHE A 165 2.22 -9.24 -5.36
CA PHE A 165 2.56 -10.06 -6.51
C PHE A 165 3.46 -11.21 -6.07
N PRO A 166 3.29 -12.41 -6.65
CA PRO A 166 4.19 -13.51 -6.39
C PRO A 166 5.61 -13.16 -6.88
N ALA A 167 6.60 -13.93 -6.43
CA ALA A 167 7.92 -13.90 -7.06
C ALA A 167 7.75 -14.05 -8.57
N THR A 168 8.47 -13.23 -9.34
CA THR A 168 8.46 -13.35 -10.79
C THR A 168 9.19 -14.63 -11.15
N ASP A 169 8.51 -15.79 -11.13
CA ASP A 169 8.89 -16.87 -12.02
C ASP A 169 8.72 -16.30 -13.43
N ALA A 170 9.81 -16.28 -14.20
CA ALA A 170 9.95 -15.58 -15.47
C ALA A 170 8.62 -15.48 -16.23
N LEU A 171 8.02 -14.28 -16.22
CA LEU A 171 6.90 -13.97 -17.11
C LEU A 171 7.32 -14.44 -18.51
N PRO A 172 6.53 -15.28 -19.21
CA PRO A 172 6.86 -15.62 -20.58
C PRO A 172 7.02 -14.31 -21.34
N ALA A 173 8.18 -14.16 -21.99
CA ALA A 173 8.44 -13.02 -22.84
C ALA A 173 7.24 -12.89 -23.79
N ALA A 174 6.57 -11.73 -23.74
CA ALA A 174 5.53 -11.42 -24.69
C ALA A 174 6.15 -11.55 -26.10
N GLY A 175 5.59 -12.47 -26.90
CA GLY A 175 5.96 -12.64 -28.31
C GLY A 175 5.47 -11.50 -29.18
#